data_AF-A0A3P9PQM8-F1
#
_entry.id   AF-A0A3P9PQM8-F1
#
_cell.length_a   1.000
_cell.length_b   1.000
_cell.length_c   1.000
_cell.angle_alpha   90.00
_cell.angle_beta   90.00
_cell.angle_gamma   90.00
#
_symmetry.space_group_name_H-M   'P 1'
#
loop_
_entity.id
_entity.type
_entity.pdbx_description
1 polymer ?
#
loop_
_entity_poly.entity_id
_entity_poly.type
_entity_poly.pdbx_seq_one_letter_code
_entity_poly.pdbx_strand_id
1 'polypeptide(L)'
;MTDLCSEPIRLVGGASRCEGTLELKLGTWRPVKASGWTDQEAAAACRELDCGSVVSMGTRSDSSITPFWEIELSCLKSGYPLRQCASPSLLSSSSQSGTILELVCTDLLVQPIISVSSSDGVTGAMQSSSAGVFQGSSFTISCSIQPQYPGGSFQLSFTSSNTPHSYDQPASKHSAHFLFPAAEPAHRGNYSCVYNVHVFSHNFSSQSRVLTLRVSDPTVFIIRLVVLLLTLMIFSSLIFYTHKVALQFVSD
;
A
#
# COMPACT_ATOMS: atom_id res chain seq x y z
N MET A 1 -32.13 -9.68 -19.61
CA MET A 1 -31.48 -8.48 -19.05
C MET A 1 -31.55 -8.60 -17.53
N THR A 2 -30.64 -9.35 -16.91
CA THR A 2 -30.56 -9.47 -15.45
C THR A 2 -29.34 -8.71 -14.96
N ASP A 3 -29.62 -7.75 -14.10
CA ASP A 3 -28.72 -6.79 -13.48
C ASP A 3 -27.64 -7.51 -12.64
N LEU A 4 -26.49 -7.77 -13.27
CA LEU A 4 -25.36 -8.55 -12.72
C LEU A 4 -24.31 -7.67 -12.00
N CYS A 5 -24.58 -6.37 -11.81
CA CYS A 5 -23.61 -5.42 -11.27
C CYS A 5 -23.79 -5.07 -9.79
N SER A 6 -24.74 -5.67 -9.07
CA SER A 6 -24.86 -5.48 -7.62
C SER A 6 -24.16 -6.61 -6.88
N GLU A 7 -23.12 -6.28 -6.11
CA GLU A 7 -22.55 -7.15 -5.08
C GLU A 7 -23.67 -7.63 -4.17
N PRO A 8 -23.85 -8.95 -4.00
CA PRO A 8 -25.07 -9.45 -3.41
C PRO A 8 -24.89 -9.78 -1.90
N ILE A 9 -23.78 -9.29 -1.33
CA ILE A 9 -23.40 -9.25 0.08
C ILE A 9 -22.88 -7.85 0.43
N ARG A 10 -23.04 -7.42 1.68
CA ARG A 10 -22.45 -6.17 2.20
C ARG A 10 -22.35 -6.18 3.73
N LEU A 11 -21.53 -5.29 4.27
CA LEU A 11 -21.55 -4.92 5.68
C LEU A 11 -22.22 -3.55 5.84
N VAL A 12 -23.15 -3.42 6.80
CA VAL A 12 -23.91 -2.19 7.05
C VAL A 12 -23.86 -1.76 8.51
N GLY A 13 -23.98 -0.47 8.76
CA GLY A 13 -24.05 0.08 10.12
C GLY A 13 -22.72 0.07 10.87
N GLY A 14 -21.65 -0.49 10.29
CA GLY A 14 -20.29 -0.22 10.70
C GLY A 14 -19.77 1.06 10.06
N ALA A 15 -18.56 1.45 10.44
CA ALA A 15 -18.01 2.73 10.05
C ALA A 15 -17.09 2.65 8.82
N SER A 16 -17.14 1.53 8.11
CA SER A 16 -16.53 1.31 6.80
C SER A 16 -17.30 0.28 5.97
N ARG A 17 -16.88 0.06 4.71
CA ARG A 17 -17.39 -1.04 3.87
C ARG A 17 -16.99 -2.44 4.37
N CYS A 18 -15.99 -2.53 5.23
CA CYS A 18 -15.41 -3.78 5.74
C CYS A 18 -15.72 -4.01 7.23
N GLU A 19 -16.74 -3.31 7.74
CA GLU A 19 -17.22 -3.42 9.12
C GLU A 19 -18.74 -3.32 9.18
N GLY A 20 -19.36 -4.13 10.03
CA GLY A 20 -20.75 -3.96 10.43
C GLY A 20 -21.56 -5.25 10.37
N THR A 21 -22.88 -5.09 10.30
CA THR A 21 -23.83 -6.18 10.15
C THR A 21 -23.72 -6.81 8.76
N LEU A 22 -23.52 -8.13 8.69
CA LEU A 22 -23.52 -8.86 7.43
C LEU A 22 -24.94 -8.98 6.88
N GLU A 23 -25.16 -8.43 5.69
CA GLU A 23 -26.41 -8.54 4.95
C GLU A 23 -26.22 -9.21 3.59
N LEU A 24 -27.26 -9.92 3.15
CA LEU A 24 -27.29 -10.66 1.88
C LEU A 24 -28.56 -10.32 1.08
N LYS A 25 -28.44 -10.27 -0.24
CA LYS A 25 -29.55 -10.03 -1.17
C LYS A 25 -29.94 -11.28 -1.95
N LEU A 26 -31.03 -11.92 -1.56
CA LEU A 26 -31.77 -12.92 -2.34
C LEU A 26 -33.21 -12.42 -2.54
N GLY A 27 -33.34 -11.32 -3.28
CA GLY A 27 -34.57 -10.53 -3.40
C GLY A 27 -34.49 -9.27 -2.55
N THR A 28 -34.69 -9.40 -1.23
CA THR A 28 -34.56 -8.29 -0.26
C THR A 28 -33.28 -8.40 0.55
N TRP A 29 -32.70 -7.26 0.92
CA TRP A 29 -31.59 -7.21 1.87
C TRP A 29 -32.09 -7.65 3.25
N ARG A 30 -31.39 -8.61 3.84
CA ARG A 30 -31.68 -9.10 5.19
C ARG A 30 -30.39 -9.42 5.92
N PRO A 31 -30.36 -9.27 7.26
CA PRO A 31 -29.22 -9.63 8.06
C PRO A 31 -28.97 -11.13 8.07
N VAL A 32 -27.74 -11.53 8.32
CA VAL A 32 -27.33 -12.93 8.52
C VAL A 32 -27.35 -13.26 10.02
N LYS A 33 -27.89 -14.43 10.37
CA LYS A 33 -27.89 -14.93 11.75
C LYS A 33 -26.47 -15.34 12.18
N ALA A 34 -26.11 -15.02 13.42
CA ALA A 34 -24.77 -15.28 13.97
C ALA A 34 -24.50 -16.73 14.38
N SER A 35 -25.53 -17.56 14.55
CA SER A 35 -25.38 -18.89 15.15
C SER A 35 -24.47 -19.82 14.35
N GLY A 36 -23.46 -20.39 15.02
CA GLY A 36 -22.59 -21.44 14.48
C GLY A 36 -21.35 -20.95 13.71
N TRP A 37 -21.24 -19.65 13.44
CA TRP A 37 -20.08 -19.08 12.73
C TRP A 37 -18.78 -19.24 13.54
N THR A 38 -17.72 -19.61 12.84
CA THR A 38 -16.34 -19.62 13.33
C THR A 38 -15.50 -18.59 12.56
N ASP A 39 -14.29 -18.32 13.06
CA ASP A 39 -13.33 -17.43 12.40
C ASP A 39 -13.05 -17.85 10.95
N GLN A 40 -13.11 -19.15 10.64
CA GLN A 40 -12.89 -19.66 9.29
C GLN A 40 -14.00 -19.23 8.33
N GLU A 41 -15.26 -19.30 8.76
CA GLU A 41 -16.39 -18.85 7.94
C GLU A 41 -16.43 -17.33 7.83
N ALA A 42 -16.15 -16.61 8.91
CA ALA A 42 -16.04 -15.15 8.88
C ALA A 42 -14.91 -14.67 7.95
N ALA A 43 -13.77 -15.36 7.94
CA ALA A 43 -12.69 -15.09 7.00
C ALA A 43 -13.10 -15.39 5.55
N ALA A 44 -13.98 -16.36 5.30
CA ALA A 44 -14.54 -16.59 3.96
C ALA A 44 -15.47 -15.44 3.54
N ALA A 45 -16.33 -14.96 4.45
CA ALA A 45 -17.20 -13.82 4.20
C ALA A 45 -16.43 -12.52 3.94
N CYS A 46 -15.42 -12.20 4.76
CA CYS A 46 -14.55 -11.04 4.55
C CYS A 46 -13.80 -11.10 3.20
N ARG A 47 -13.43 -12.29 2.72
CA ARG A 47 -12.82 -12.47 1.40
C ARG A 47 -13.81 -12.27 0.26
N GLU A 48 -15.04 -12.76 0.39
CA GLU A 48 -16.08 -12.55 -0.63
C GLU A 48 -16.46 -11.05 -0.75
N LEU A 49 -16.30 -10.28 0.33
CA LEU A 49 -16.50 -8.83 0.39
C LEU A 49 -15.32 -8.00 -0.16
N ASP A 50 -14.24 -8.64 -0.60
CA ASP A 50 -12.96 -7.97 -0.92
C ASP A 50 -12.48 -7.07 0.24
N CYS A 51 -12.52 -7.63 1.45
CA CYS A 51 -12.17 -6.99 2.71
C CYS A 51 -11.07 -7.76 3.49
N GLY A 52 -10.39 -8.71 2.83
CA GLY A 52 -9.33 -9.51 3.43
C GLY A 52 -9.85 -10.60 4.38
N SER A 53 -9.21 -10.78 5.54
CA SER A 53 -9.57 -11.78 6.55
C SER A 53 -10.42 -11.17 7.66
N VAL A 54 -11.00 -11.99 8.54
CA VAL A 54 -11.68 -11.53 9.75
C VAL A 54 -10.67 -11.03 10.79
N VAL A 55 -10.99 -9.92 11.45
CA VAL A 55 -10.30 -9.36 12.62
C VAL A 55 -11.08 -9.69 13.88
N SER A 56 -12.40 -9.53 13.86
CA SER A 56 -13.28 -9.91 14.96
C SER A 56 -14.68 -10.23 14.48
N MET A 57 -15.36 -11.10 15.23
CA MET A 57 -16.78 -11.39 15.11
C MET A 57 -17.53 -10.82 16.32
N GLY A 58 -18.67 -10.21 16.05
CA GLY A 58 -19.60 -9.71 17.04
C GLY A 58 -21.01 -10.20 16.77
N THR A 59 -21.90 -9.98 17.73
CA THR A 59 -23.31 -10.25 17.57
C THR A 59 -24.15 -9.09 18.07
N ARG A 60 -25.11 -8.65 17.27
CA ARG A 60 -26.14 -7.70 17.69
C ARG A 60 -27.42 -8.43 18.03
N SER A 61 -27.96 -8.22 19.23
CA SER A 61 -29.30 -8.67 19.54
C SER A 61 -30.31 -7.86 18.75
N ASP A 62 -31.12 -8.53 17.94
CA ASP A 62 -32.25 -7.90 17.28
C ASP A 62 -33.55 -8.42 17.89
N SER A 63 -34.20 -7.54 18.66
CA SER A 63 -35.50 -7.80 19.25
C SER A 63 -36.65 -7.59 18.25
N SER A 64 -36.35 -7.09 17.05
CA SER A 64 -37.34 -6.96 15.99
C SER A 64 -37.48 -8.29 15.23
N ILE A 65 -38.71 -8.63 14.86
CA ILE A 65 -39.02 -9.83 14.05
C ILE A 65 -38.64 -9.52 12.59
N THR A 66 -37.39 -9.17 12.34
CA THR A 66 -36.89 -8.97 10.98
C THR A 66 -36.47 -10.31 10.40
N PRO A 67 -36.94 -10.67 9.19
CA PRO A 67 -36.48 -11.87 8.51
C PRO A 67 -34.96 -11.82 8.32
N PHE A 68 -34.26 -12.89 8.69
CA PHE A 68 -32.81 -13.05 8.49
C PHE A 68 -32.50 -14.24 7.58
N TRP A 69 -31.28 -14.27 7.06
CA TRP A 69 -30.73 -15.42 6.35
C TRP A 69 -30.01 -16.35 7.31
N GLU A 70 -30.24 -17.65 7.13
CA GLU A 70 -29.49 -18.71 7.80
C GLU A 70 -28.51 -19.31 6.78
N ILE A 71 -27.23 -19.38 7.14
CA ILE A 71 -26.17 -19.87 6.26
C ILE A 71 -25.82 -21.29 6.63
N GLU A 72 -25.90 -22.20 5.67
CA GLU A 72 -25.42 -23.55 5.81
C GLU A 72 -23.87 -23.56 5.83
N LEU A 73 -23.29 -23.71 7.00
CA LEU A 73 -21.84 -23.63 7.20
C LEU A 73 -21.08 -24.77 6.52
N SER A 74 -21.68 -25.97 6.40
CA SER A 74 -21.12 -27.08 5.61
C SER A 74 -20.91 -26.70 4.15
N CYS A 75 -21.89 -26.00 3.55
CA CYS A 75 -21.83 -25.50 2.19
C CYS A 75 -20.70 -24.45 2.04
N LEU A 76 -20.58 -23.52 2.99
CA LEU A 76 -19.52 -22.50 2.96
C LEU A 76 -18.12 -23.12 3.10
N LYS A 77 -17.97 -24.15 3.95
CA LYS A 77 -16.72 -24.93 4.09
C LYS A 77 -16.33 -25.66 2.81
N SER A 78 -17.29 -26.04 1.97
CA SER A 78 -17.04 -26.63 0.66
C SER A 78 -16.64 -25.61 -0.42
N GLY A 79 -16.56 -24.32 -0.08
CA GLY A 79 -16.09 -23.25 -0.97
C GLY A 79 -17.17 -22.62 -1.85
N TYR A 80 -18.45 -22.89 -1.57
CA TYR A 80 -19.55 -22.23 -2.27
C TYR A 80 -19.74 -20.79 -1.77
N PRO A 81 -20.16 -19.84 -2.63
CA PRO A 81 -20.46 -18.46 -2.22
C PRO A 81 -21.58 -18.41 -1.18
N LEU A 82 -21.52 -17.42 -0.28
CA LEU A 82 -22.50 -17.24 0.81
C LEU A 82 -23.95 -17.33 0.35
N ARG A 83 -24.23 -16.76 -0.82
CA ARG A 83 -25.57 -16.76 -1.42
C ARG A 83 -26.15 -18.12 -1.73
N GLN A 84 -25.31 -19.06 -2.13
CA GLN A 84 -25.76 -20.40 -2.49
C GLN A 84 -26.03 -21.25 -1.24
N CYS A 85 -25.38 -20.90 -0.12
CA CYS A 85 -25.56 -21.55 1.17
C CYS A 85 -26.67 -20.92 2.02
N ALA A 86 -27.32 -19.86 1.54
CA ALA A 86 -28.30 -19.11 2.30
C ALA A 86 -29.71 -19.67 2.12
N SER A 87 -30.40 -19.85 3.24
CA SER A 87 -31.80 -20.25 3.29
C SER A 87 -32.61 -19.25 4.12
N PRO A 88 -33.87 -18.96 3.75
CA PRO A 88 -34.74 -18.15 4.59
C PRO A 88 -35.00 -18.91 5.88
N SER A 89 -34.98 -18.23 7.03
CA SER A 89 -35.35 -18.89 8.27
C SER A 89 -36.80 -19.40 8.20
N LEU A 90 -36.99 -20.69 8.46
CA LEU A 90 -38.29 -21.38 8.36
C LEU A 90 -39.16 -21.22 9.62
N LEU A 91 -38.67 -20.54 10.67
CA LEU A 91 -39.32 -20.47 11.97
C LEU A 91 -39.89 -19.08 12.25
N SER A 92 -41.12 -18.86 11.78
CA SER A 92 -42.05 -17.91 12.38
C SER A 92 -42.58 -18.46 13.71
N SER A 93 -41.71 -18.69 14.71
CA SER A 93 -42.15 -18.95 16.08
C SER A 93 -41.76 -17.77 16.95
N SER A 94 -42.78 -17.16 17.53
CA SER A 94 -42.86 -15.84 18.15
C SER A 94 -42.03 -15.65 19.44
N SER A 95 -40.85 -16.25 19.55
CA SER A 95 -40.04 -16.19 20.79
C SER A 95 -38.54 -16.48 20.63
N GLN A 96 -37.96 -16.32 19.44
CA GLN A 96 -36.50 -16.34 19.30
C GLN A 96 -35.97 -14.93 19.08
N SER A 97 -35.30 -14.40 20.11
CA SER A 97 -34.36 -13.28 19.95
C SER A 97 -33.28 -13.73 18.97
N GLY A 98 -33.24 -13.14 17.78
CA GLY A 98 -32.24 -13.44 16.77
C GLY A 98 -30.97 -12.65 17.06
N THR A 99 -29.83 -13.32 17.13
CA THR A 99 -28.53 -12.63 17.09
C THR A 99 -28.09 -12.48 15.65
N ILE A 100 -27.82 -11.24 15.24
CA ILE A 100 -27.32 -10.88 13.91
C ILE A 100 -25.80 -10.87 13.94
N LEU A 101 -25.17 -11.37 12.88
CA LEU A 101 -23.72 -11.41 12.74
C LEU A 101 -23.16 -10.02 12.40
N GLU A 102 -22.17 -9.59 13.18
CA GLU A 102 -21.35 -8.42 12.89
C GLU A 102 -19.89 -8.86 12.64
N LEU A 103 -19.26 -8.30 11.62
CA LEU A 103 -17.89 -8.61 11.22
C LEU A 103 -17.05 -7.35 11.16
N VAL A 104 -15.79 -7.47 11.58
CA VAL A 104 -14.71 -6.52 11.30
C VAL A 104 -13.67 -7.27 10.48
N CYS A 105 -13.32 -6.77 9.30
CA CYS A 105 -12.36 -7.41 8.40
C CYS A 105 -11.04 -6.61 8.30
N THR A 106 -9.96 -7.24 7.83
CA THR A 106 -8.59 -6.69 7.85
C THR A 106 -8.36 -5.57 6.85
N ASP A 107 -9.01 -5.61 5.69
CA ASP A 107 -8.68 -4.73 4.56
C ASP A 107 -9.48 -3.42 4.61
N LEU A 108 -9.27 -2.69 5.71
CA LEU A 108 -9.80 -1.35 5.88
C LEU A 108 -8.95 -0.30 5.16
N LEU A 109 -7.69 -0.61 4.78
CA LEU A 109 -6.70 0.40 4.40
C LEU A 109 -6.11 0.14 3.01
N VAL A 110 -6.44 1.02 2.06
CA VAL A 110 -5.79 1.10 0.75
C VAL A 110 -4.28 1.29 0.93
N GLN A 111 -3.49 0.63 0.09
CA GLN A 111 -2.03 0.78 0.09
C GLN A 111 -1.61 2.26 -0.07
N PRO A 112 -0.74 2.78 0.82
CA PRO A 112 -0.26 4.15 0.71
C PRO A 112 0.71 4.30 -0.46
N ILE A 113 0.70 5.49 -1.07
CA ILE A 113 1.55 5.89 -2.18
C ILE A 113 2.78 6.61 -1.61
N ILE A 114 3.96 6.11 -1.97
CA ILE A 114 5.24 6.75 -1.70
C ILE A 114 5.73 7.49 -2.96
N SER A 115 6.20 8.72 -2.80
CA SER A 115 6.74 9.54 -3.88
C SER A 115 7.92 10.39 -3.42
N VAL A 116 8.71 10.88 -4.38
CA VAL A 116 9.88 11.74 -4.13
C VAL A 116 9.77 12.99 -4.97
N SER A 117 10.06 14.13 -4.35
CA SER A 117 10.28 15.41 -5.02
C SER A 117 11.65 15.97 -4.64
N SER A 118 12.27 16.70 -5.57
CA SER A 118 13.59 17.34 -5.42
C SER A 118 13.54 18.70 -6.10
N SER A 119 14.19 19.71 -5.51
CA SER A 119 14.29 21.05 -6.10
C SER A 119 15.07 21.05 -7.41
N ASP A 120 16.06 20.16 -7.51
CA ASP A 120 17.02 20.12 -8.63
C ASP A 120 16.60 19.09 -9.69
N GLY A 121 15.35 18.64 -9.63
CA GLY A 121 14.80 17.57 -10.44
C GLY A 121 15.09 16.18 -9.87
N VAL A 122 14.29 15.21 -10.32
CA VAL A 122 14.44 13.78 -9.98
C VAL A 122 14.83 13.04 -11.25
N THR A 123 15.91 12.27 -11.21
CA THR A 123 16.34 11.42 -12.33
C THR A 123 15.70 10.04 -12.23
N GLY A 124 15.21 9.50 -13.35
CA GLY A 124 14.74 8.11 -13.41
C GLY A 124 13.45 7.80 -12.65
N ALA A 125 12.57 8.79 -12.44
CA ALA A 125 11.23 8.58 -11.89
C ALA A 125 10.32 7.86 -12.91
N MET A 126 10.62 6.59 -13.21
CA MET A 126 9.67 5.69 -13.84
C MET A 126 8.89 4.98 -12.73
N GLN A 127 7.61 5.32 -12.59
CA GLN A 127 6.59 4.59 -11.82
C GLN A 127 7.03 4.14 -10.40
N SER A 128 7.03 5.07 -9.42
CA SER A 128 7.09 4.85 -7.95
C SER A 128 8.06 3.78 -7.39
N SER A 129 8.99 3.27 -8.19
CA SER A 129 9.81 2.10 -7.89
C SER A 129 11.29 2.45 -7.83
N SER A 130 11.72 3.47 -8.59
CA SER A 130 13.04 4.07 -8.47
C SER A 130 13.00 5.59 -8.59
N ALA A 131 13.80 6.27 -7.78
CA ALA A 131 14.04 7.71 -7.86
C ALA A 131 15.53 8.01 -7.67
N GLY A 132 16.05 8.98 -8.40
CA GLY A 132 17.43 9.45 -8.30
C GLY A 132 17.49 10.93 -7.91
N VAL A 133 18.29 11.26 -6.89
CA VAL A 133 18.56 12.63 -6.43
C VAL A 133 20.05 12.93 -6.53
N PHE A 134 20.41 14.20 -6.74
CA PHE A 134 21.80 14.64 -6.74
C PHE A 134 22.30 14.83 -5.31
N GLN A 135 23.56 14.49 -5.09
CA GLN A 135 24.22 14.69 -3.79
C GLN A 135 24.24 16.18 -3.42
N GLY A 136 23.92 16.50 -2.16
CA GLY A 136 23.82 17.86 -1.64
C GLY A 136 22.48 18.54 -1.90
N SER A 137 21.66 18.05 -2.83
CA SER A 137 20.33 18.60 -3.10
C SER A 137 19.35 18.26 -1.98
N SER A 138 18.42 19.17 -1.71
CA SER A 138 17.29 18.91 -0.83
C SER A 138 16.24 18.05 -1.55
N PHE A 139 15.68 17.07 -0.85
CA PHE A 139 14.59 16.25 -1.38
C PHE A 139 13.56 15.94 -0.29
N THR A 140 12.33 15.63 -0.73
CA THR A 140 11.23 15.27 0.15
C THR A 140 10.69 13.92 -0.26
N ILE A 141 10.57 13.01 0.71
CA ILE A 141 9.80 11.77 0.54
C ILE A 141 8.40 12.04 1.07
N SER A 142 7.39 11.79 0.24
CA SER A 142 5.99 12.02 0.60
C SER A 142 5.27 10.68 0.64
N CYS A 143 4.59 10.41 1.75
CA CYS A 143 3.67 9.30 1.90
C CYS A 143 2.25 9.85 1.86
N SER A 144 1.36 9.24 1.09
CA SER A 144 -0.06 9.65 1.00
C SER A 144 -0.96 8.43 0.93
N ILE A 145 -2.21 8.56 1.37
CA ILE A 145 -3.22 7.49 1.28
C ILE A 145 -4.54 8.08 0.78
N GLN A 146 -5.34 7.26 0.09
CA GLN A 146 -6.71 7.65 -0.24
C GLN A 146 -7.50 7.86 1.07
N PRO A 147 -8.18 9.00 1.26
CA PRO A 147 -8.96 9.27 2.47
C PRO A 147 -10.02 8.19 2.72
N GLN A 148 -9.85 7.43 3.80
CA GLN A 148 -10.84 6.46 4.30
C GLN A 148 -11.22 6.73 5.75
N TYR A 149 -10.25 7.14 6.58
CA TYR A 149 -10.47 7.53 7.97
C TYR A 149 -9.71 8.82 8.28
N PRO A 150 -10.24 9.68 9.17
CA PRO A 150 -9.53 10.86 9.62
C PRO A 150 -8.33 10.47 10.50
N GLY A 151 -7.22 11.19 10.34
CA GLY A 151 -6.03 11.07 11.19
C GLY A 151 -5.07 9.95 10.79
N GLY A 152 -4.41 9.35 11.79
CA GLY A 152 -3.34 8.36 11.62
C GLY A 152 -1.93 8.98 11.55
N SER A 153 -0.93 8.13 11.36
CA SER A 153 0.47 8.51 11.20
C SER A 153 1.13 7.67 10.09
N PHE A 154 2.17 8.25 9.49
CA PHE A 154 3.03 7.56 8.55
C PHE A 154 4.38 7.30 9.20
N GLN A 155 4.86 6.07 9.08
CA GLN A 155 6.21 5.66 9.40
C GLN A 155 6.99 5.45 8.11
N LEU A 156 8.05 6.21 7.89
CA LEU A 156 8.99 6.03 6.78
C LEU A 156 10.17 5.20 7.25
N SER A 157 10.36 4.03 6.65
CA SER A 157 11.43 3.09 7.02
C SER A 157 12.37 2.84 5.84
N PHE A 158 13.68 2.86 6.10
CA PHE A 158 14.72 2.50 5.14
C PHE A 158 15.97 1.97 5.83
N THR A 159 16.81 1.26 5.07
CA THR A 159 18.09 0.74 5.58
C THR A 159 19.25 1.42 4.86
N SER A 160 20.14 2.03 5.63
CA SER A 160 21.40 2.61 5.16
C SER A 160 22.57 1.84 5.74
N SER A 161 23.53 1.38 4.94
CA SER A 161 24.76 0.75 5.46
C SER A 161 24.53 -0.35 6.52
N ASN A 162 23.45 -1.14 6.36
CA ASN A 162 22.95 -2.16 7.30
C ASN A 162 22.36 -1.64 8.63
N THR A 163 22.20 -0.32 8.80
CA THR A 163 21.44 0.27 9.91
C THR A 163 20.02 0.63 9.47
N PRO A 164 18.98 0.12 10.16
CA PRO A 164 17.61 0.51 9.89
C PRO A 164 17.34 1.91 10.48
N HIS A 165 16.61 2.72 9.72
CA HIS A 165 16.16 4.04 10.10
C HIS A 165 14.63 4.10 9.97
N SER A 166 13.98 4.78 10.90
CA SER A 166 12.53 4.97 10.94
C SER A 166 12.21 6.40 11.34
N TYR A 167 11.29 7.03 10.61
CA TYR A 167 10.77 8.37 10.93
C TYR A 167 9.24 8.32 11.01
N ASP A 168 8.66 8.88 12.06
CA ASP A 168 7.22 8.94 12.24
C ASP A 168 6.72 10.39 12.09
N GLN A 169 5.62 10.56 11.35
CA GLN A 169 4.94 11.85 11.16
C GLN A 169 3.42 11.66 11.22
N PRO A 170 2.67 12.55 11.88
CA PRO A 170 1.21 12.50 11.83
C PRO A 170 0.70 12.80 10.42
N ALA A 171 -0.41 12.18 10.04
CA ALA A 171 -1.05 12.43 8.75
C ALA A 171 -1.70 13.82 8.75
N SER A 172 -1.23 14.72 7.89
CA SER A 172 -1.83 16.01 7.58
C SER A 172 -2.51 15.92 6.21
N LYS A 173 -3.84 16.07 6.18
CA LYS A 173 -4.65 15.88 4.95
C LYS A 173 -4.36 14.53 4.27
N HIS A 174 -4.28 13.45 5.05
CA HIS A 174 -4.00 12.08 4.58
C HIS A 174 -2.61 11.91 3.93
N SER A 175 -1.67 12.82 4.23
CA SER A 175 -0.29 12.76 3.74
C SER A 175 0.71 13.12 4.84
N ALA A 176 1.95 12.68 4.69
CA ALA A 176 3.09 13.12 5.49
C ALA A 176 4.30 13.35 4.59
N HIS A 177 5.11 14.35 4.95
CA HIS A 177 6.27 14.78 4.17
C HIS A 177 7.52 14.73 5.04
N PHE A 178 8.52 13.99 4.58
CA PHE A 178 9.81 13.79 5.24
C PHE A 178 10.87 14.55 4.46
N LEU A 179 11.35 15.65 5.05
CA LEU A 179 12.30 16.56 4.43
C LEU A 179 13.74 16.11 4.72
N PHE A 180 14.54 15.97 3.66
CA PHE A 180 15.97 15.71 3.74
C PHE A 180 16.71 16.94 3.18
N PRO A 181 17.32 17.78 4.03
CA PRO A 181 17.93 19.05 3.60
C PRO A 181 19.09 18.88 2.61
N ALA A 182 19.83 17.76 2.73
CA ALA A 182 20.93 17.42 1.84
C ALA A 182 20.97 15.92 1.58
N ALA A 183 21.05 15.54 0.31
CA ALA A 183 21.25 14.15 -0.08
C ALA A 183 22.69 13.71 0.16
N GLU A 184 22.85 12.63 0.91
CA GLU A 184 24.14 12.04 1.28
C GLU A 184 24.21 10.61 0.77
N PRO A 185 25.41 10.03 0.57
CA PRO A 185 25.55 8.62 0.20
C PRO A 185 24.82 7.66 1.15
N ALA A 186 24.71 8.04 2.43
CA ALA A 186 23.96 7.29 3.45
C ALA A 186 22.44 7.26 3.18
N HIS A 187 21.86 8.20 2.45
CA HIS A 187 20.43 8.16 2.13
C HIS A 187 20.08 7.16 1.02
N ARG A 188 21.06 6.47 0.41
CA ARG A 188 20.81 5.42 -0.58
C ARG A 188 20.14 4.20 0.06
N GLY A 189 19.10 3.67 -0.58
CA GLY A 189 18.50 2.41 -0.14
C GLY A 189 17.06 2.22 -0.60
N ASN A 190 16.39 1.29 0.06
CA ASN A 190 15.01 0.94 -0.19
C ASN A 190 14.13 1.54 0.91
N TYR A 191 13.14 2.32 0.49
CA TYR A 191 12.21 3.04 1.36
C TYR A 191 10.83 2.40 1.28
N SER A 192 10.13 2.38 2.41
CA SER A 192 8.70 2.05 2.46
C SER A 192 7.99 2.91 3.48
N CYS A 193 6.73 3.25 3.20
CA CYS A 193 5.85 3.93 4.14
C CYS A 193 4.89 2.91 4.76
N VAL A 194 4.72 2.95 6.07
CA VAL A 194 3.65 2.24 6.79
C VAL A 194 2.68 3.29 7.31
N TYR A 195 1.42 3.23 6.88
CA TYR A 195 0.36 4.06 7.45
C TYR A 195 -0.29 3.31 8.60
N ASN A 196 -0.30 3.93 9.78
CA ASN A 196 -0.90 3.41 10.99
C ASN A 196 -2.08 4.27 11.39
N VAL A 197 -3.19 3.66 11.78
CA VAL A 197 -4.35 4.38 12.31
C VAL A 197 -5.03 3.56 13.38
N HIS A 198 -5.51 4.25 14.42
CA HIS A 198 -6.34 3.66 15.44
C HIS A 198 -7.79 4.06 15.19
N VAL A 199 -8.60 3.09 14.78
CA VAL A 199 -10.02 3.29 14.48
C VAL A 199 -10.78 2.16 15.15
N PHE A 200 -11.94 2.44 15.72
CA PHE A 200 -12.83 1.43 16.33
C PHE A 200 -12.15 0.59 17.43
N SER A 201 -11.29 1.21 18.24
CA SER A 201 -10.56 0.54 19.32
C SER A 201 -9.57 -0.53 18.85
N HIS A 202 -9.22 -0.52 17.56
CA HIS A 202 -8.24 -1.42 16.96
C HIS A 202 -7.18 -0.62 16.19
N ASN A 203 -5.96 -1.17 16.15
CA ASN A 203 -4.85 -0.63 15.37
C ASN A 203 -4.82 -1.31 14.01
N PHE A 204 -4.78 -0.51 12.96
CA PHE A 204 -4.65 -0.97 11.59
C PHE A 204 -3.40 -0.38 10.96
N SER A 205 -2.76 -1.17 10.10
CA SER A 205 -1.56 -0.75 9.37
C SER A 205 -1.59 -1.23 7.93
N SER A 206 -1.13 -0.39 7.01
CA SER A 206 -0.92 -0.75 5.60
C SER A 206 0.46 -0.29 5.14
N GLN A 207 1.08 -1.05 4.24
CA GLN A 207 2.44 -0.76 3.77
C GLN A 207 2.46 -0.43 2.27
N SER A 208 3.23 0.59 1.91
CA SER A 208 3.44 1.01 0.52
C SER A 208 4.26 0.00 -0.27
N ARG A 209 4.35 0.23 -1.59
CA ARG A 209 5.41 -0.37 -2.40
C ARG A 209 6.79 0.12 -1.95
N VAL A 210 7.83 -0.62 -2.33
CA VAL A 210 9.22 -0.24 -2.08
C VAL A 210 9.69 0.76 -3.13
N LEU A 211 10.28 1.85 -2.66
CA LEU A 211 10.92 2.88 -3.48
C LEU A 211 12.44 2.77 -3.32
N THR A 212 13.16 2.55 -4.42
CA THR A 212 14.63 2.54 -4.42
C THR A 212 15.16 3.95 -4.66
N LEU A 213 15.85 4.54 -3.68
CA LEU A 213 16.49 5.85 -3.81
C LEU A 213 17.96 5.71 -4.19
N ARG A 214 18.36 6.41 -5.26
CA ARG A 214 19.75 6.54 -5.70
C ARG A 214 20.23 7.95 -5.45
N VAL A 215 21.42 8.07 -4.86
CA VAL A 215 22.13 9.35 -4.73
C VAL A 215 23.30 9.34 -5.73
N SER A 216 23.30 10.33 -6.62
CA SER A 216 24.26 10.51 -7.70
C SER A 216 25.14 11.73 -7.43
N ASP A 217 26.44 11.59 -7.58
CA ASP A 217 27.39 12.71 -7.52
C ASP A 217 27.73 13.18 -8.94
N PRO A 218 27.24 14.37 -9.39
CA PRO A 218 27.53 14.87 -10.72
C PRO A 218 29.01 15.25 -10.89
N THR A 219 29.73 15.58 -9.80
CA THR A 219 31.14 15.99 -9.87
C THR A 219 32.04 14.86 -10.32
N VAL A 220 31.75 13.61 -9.90
CA VAL A 220 32.51 12.42 -10.32
C VAL A 220 32.41 12.21 -11.84
N PHE A 221 31.24 12.44 -12.44
CA PHE A 221 31.06 12.33 -13.88
C PHE A 221 31.84 13.43 -14.62
N ILE A 222 31.79 14.67 -14.12
CA ILE A 222 32.53 15.80 -14.71
C ILE A 222 34.04 15.57 -14.60
N ILE A 223 34.54 15.14 -13.44
CA ILE A 223 35.97 14.84 -13.23
C ILE A 223 36.43 13.74 -14.20
N ARG A 224 35.67 12.64 -14.32
CA ARG A 224 36.00 11.57 -15.28
C ARG A 224 36.07 12.09 -16.72
N LEU A 225 35.12 12.94 -17.13
CA LEU A 225 35.09 13.52 -18.47
C LEU A 225 36.28 14.45 -18.72
N VAL A 226 36.60 15.34 -17.78
CA VAL A 226 37.73 16.26 -17.88
C VAL A 226 39.05 15.49 -17.96
N VAL A 227 39.24 14.49 -17.10
CA VAL A 227 40.44 13.64 -17.12
C VAL A 227 40.57 12.92 -18.47
N LEU A 228 39.47 12.39 -19.01
CA LEU A 228 39.46 11.69 -20.29
C LEU A 228 39.77 12.62 -21.48
N LEU A 229 39.29 13.86 -21.44
CA LEU A 229 39.64 14.87 -22.43
C LEU A 229 41.13 15.26 -22.33
N LEU A 230 41.65 15.43 -21.11
CA LEU A 230 43.06 15.76 -20.89
C LEU A 230 43.99 14.64 -21.38
N THR A 231 43.65 13.37 -21.12
CA THR A 231 44.45 12.24 -21.60
C THR A 231 44.44 12.13 -23.13
N LEU A 232 43.30 12.36 -23.78
CA LEU A 232 43.20 12.43 -25.24
C LEU A 232 44.05 13.56 -25.83
N MET A 233 44.05 14.75 -25.20
CA MET A 233 44.87 15.89 -25.63
C MET A 233 46.37 15.62 -25.49
N ILE A 234 46.80 14.95 -24.41
CA ILE A 234 48.19 14.56 -24.21
C ILE A 234 48.60 13.52 -25.26
N PHE A 235 47.76 12.52 -25.50
CA PHE A 235 48.03 11.46 -26.47
C PHE A 235 48.11 11.98 -27.91
N SER A 236 47.21 12.87 -28.31
CA SER A 236 47.25 13.51 -29.64
C SER A 236 48.49 14.39 -29.82
N SER A 237 48.90 15.11 -28.78
CA SER A 237 50.12 15.92 -28.78
C SER A 237 51.38 15.07 -28.90
N LEU A 238 51.44 13.93 -28.20
CA LEU A 238 52.53 12.94 -28.31
C LEU A 238 52.62 12.36 -29.72
N ILE A 239 51.49 11.97 -30.31
CA ILE A 239 51.44 11.47 -31.70
C ILE A 239 51.93 12.54 -32.67
N PHE A 240 51.48 13.79 -32.51
CA PHE A 240 51.91 14.89 -33.37
C PHE A 240 53.42 15.13 -33.26
N TYR A 241 53.97 15.08 -32.05
CA TYR A 241 55.40 15.23 -31.81
C TYR A 241 56.21 14.09 -32.44
N THR A 242 55.81 12.83 -32.26
CA THR A 242 56.51 11.69 -32.86
C THR A 242 56.44 11.71 -34.38
N HIS A 243 55.29 12.08 -34.97
CA HIS A 243 55.17 12.27 -36.42
C HIS A 243 56.10 13.37 -36.94
N LYS A 244 56.17 14.50 -36.25
CA LYS A 244 57.04 15.62 -36.63
C LYS A 244 58.51 15.23 -36.59
N VAL A 245 58.93 14.53 -35.53
CA VAL A 245 60.31 14.01 -35.41
C VAL A 245 60.61 12.99 -36.51
N ALA A 246 59.71 12.04 -36.76
CA ALA A 246 59.88 11.05 -37.82
C ALA A 246 60.01 11.67 -39.21
N LEU A 247 59.23 12.72 -39.51
CA LEU A 247 59.35 13.46 -40.77
C LEU A 247 60.70 14.17 -40.92
N GLN A 248 61.25 14.70 -39.83
CA GLN A 248 62.56 15.35 -39.82
C GLN A 248 63.68 14.35 -40.18
N PHE A 249 63.59 13.10 -39.71
CA PHE A 249 64.56 12.04 -39.99
C PHE A 249 64.47 11.45 -41.41
N VAL A 250 63.37 11.67 -42.14
CA VAL A 250 63.21 11.20 -43.54
C VAL A 250 63.69 12.26 -44.54
N SER A 251 63.91 13.50 -44.09
CA SER A 251 64.38 14.62 -44.91
C SER A 251 65.89 14.90 -44.86
N ASP A 252 66.64 14.17 -44.04
CA ASP A 252 68.11 14.15 -43.99
C ASP A 252 68.66 12.85 -44.61
#